data_AF-A0A3M5EW64-F1
#
_entry.id   AF-A0A3M5EW64-F1
#
_cell.length_a   1.000
_cell.length_b   1.000
_cell.length_c   1.000
_cell.angle_alpha   90.00
_cell.angle_beta   90.00
_cell.angle_gamma   90.00
#
_symmetry.space_group_name_H-M   'P 1'
#
loop_
_entity.id
_entity.type
_entity.pdbx_description
1 polymer ?
#
loop_
_entity_poly.entity_id
_entity_poly.type
_entity_poly.pdbx_seq_one_letter_code
_entity_poly.pdbx_strand_id
1 'polypeptide(L)' 'MHCLPAFHNSETKVGKQIAEQYPNLANGIEVTEDVFESPYNIAFEQAENRMHTIKAILVSTLADI' A
#
# COMPACT_ATOMS: atom_id res chain seq x y z
N MET A 1 7.38 2.78 -1.43
CA MET A 1 6.66 1.77 -2.26
C MET A 1 6.06 0.73 -1.34
N HIS A 2 4.84 0.29 -1.62
CA HIS A 2 4.17 -0.80 -0.91
C HIS A 2 3.03 -1.30 -1.81
N CYS A 3 2.78 -2.61 -1.85
CA CYS A 3 1.76 -3.18 -2.75
C CYS A 3 0.31 -2.88 -2.36
N LEU A 4 0.09 -2.43 -1.12
CA LEU A 4 -1.19 -2.17 -0.45
C LEU A 4 -2.07 -3.43 -0.27
N PRO A 5 -2.94 -3.47 0.77
CA PRO A 5 -3.06 -2.51 1.88
C PRO A 5 -1.82 -2.53 2.78
N ALA A 6 -1.62 -1.47 3.57
CA ALA A 6 -0.51 -1.33 4.53
C ALA A 6 -1.07 -1.10 5.95
N PHE A 7 -0.40 -1.63 6.97
CA PHE A 7 -0.64 -1.32 8.38
C PHE A 7 0.37 -0.29 8.87
N HIS A 8 0.17 0.95 8.46
CA HIS A 8 1.02 2.09 8.84
C HIS A 8 0.53 2.82 10.10
N ASN A 9 -0.72 2.59 10.50
CA ASN A 9 -1.32 3.11 11.73
C ASN A 9 -2.41 2.16 12.28
N SER A 10 -3.16 2.63 13.29
CA SER A 10 -4.21 1.87 13.99
C SER A 10 -5.64 2.21 13.53
N GLU A 11 -5.83 2.81 12.36
CA GLU A 11 -7.16 3.25 11.88
C GLU A 11 -8.01 2.13 11.26
N THR A 12 -7.45 0.92 11.15
CA THR A 12 -8.18 -0.27 10.72
C THR A 12 -8.56 -1.16 11.91
N LYS A 13 -9.62 -1.96 11.77
CA LYS A 13 -10.03 -2.91 12.83
C LYS A 13 -8.89 -3.85 13.24
N VAL A 14 -8.16 -4.38 12.26
CA VAL A 14 -7.03 -5.31 12.50
C VAL A 14 -5.83 -4.54 13.06
N GLY A 15 -5.49 -3.37 12.52
CA GLY A 15 -4.40 -2.53 13.03
C GLY A 15 -4.61 -2.17 14.51
N LYS A 16 -5.82 -1.78 14.89
CA LYS A 16 -6.18 -1.48 16.28
C LYS A 16 -6.03 -2.71 17.20
N GLN A 17 -6.50 -3.88 16.78
CA GLN A 17 -6.36 -5.11 17.55
C GLN A 17 -4.89 -5.48 17.79
N ILE A 18 -4.04 -5.26 16.79
CA ILE A 18 -2.60 -5.50 16.91
C ILE A 18 -1.97 -4.49 17.85
N ALA A 19 -2.32 -3.21 17.76
CA ALA A 19 -1.82 -2.18 18.67
C ALA A 19 -2.23 -2.42 20.15
N GLU A 20 -3.43 -2.97 20.39
CA GLU A 20 -3.87 -3.37 21.74
C GLU A 20 -3.02 -4.51 22.32
N GLN A 21 -2.62 -5.49 21.49
CA GLN A 21 -1.77 -6.61 21.90
C GLN A 21 -0.28 -6.23 21.97
N TYR A 22 0.15 -5.34 21.09
CA TYR A 22 1.54 -4.94 20.89
C TYR A 22 1.61 -3.40 20.78
N PRO A 23 1.56 -2.67 21.92
CA PRO A 23 1.49 -1.20 21.92
C PRO A 23 2.64 -0.51 21.19
N ASN A 24 3.82 -1.15 21.10
CA ASN A 24 4.98 -0.64 20.37
C ASN A 24 4.80 -0.65 18.83
N LEU A 25 3.77 -1.32 18.30
CA LEU A 25 3.44 -1.36 16.87
C LEU A 25 2.31 -0.39 16.50
N ALA A 26 1.85 0.46 17.42
CA ALA A 26 0.73 1.38 17.19
C ALA A 26 1.00 2.41 16.08
N ASN A 27 2.26 2.80 15.89
CA ASN A 27 2.71 3.74 14.85
C ASN A 27 3.05 3.07 13.50
N GLY A 28 2.63 1.82 13.30
CA GLY A 28 2.87 1.05 12.08
C GLY A 28 3.61 -0.27 12.33
N ILE A 29 3.28 -1.27 11.53
CA ILE A 29 3.76 -2.65 11.68
C ILE A 29 4.92 -2.92 10.72
N GLU A 30 4.69 -2.85 9.41
CA GLU A 30 5.72 -3.05 8.39
C GLU A 30 6.36 -1.75 7.89
N VAL A 31 5.67 -0.62 8.11
CA VAL A 31 6.11 0.73 7.78
C VAL A 31 5.47 1.69 8.77
N THR A 32 6.20 2.70 9.24
CA THR A 32 5.63 3.66 10.18
C THR A 32 4.77 4.71 9.48
N GLU A 33 3.84 5.33 10.21
CA GLU A 33 3.02 6.45 9.73
C GLU A 33 3.91 7.56 9.13
N ASP A 34 4.98 7.93 9.83
CA ASP A 34 5.89 9.01 9.40
C ASP A 34 6.53 8.73 8.05
N VAL A 35 6.83 7.46 7.73
CA VAL A 35 7.38 7.06 6.43
C VAL A 35 6.28 6.97 5.38
N PHE A 36 5.10 6.44 5.75
CA PHE A 36 3.97 6.27 4.84
C PHE A 36 3.39 7.61 4.38
N GLU A 37 3.30 8.61 5.24
CA GLU A 37 2.79 9.95 4.90
C GLU A 37 3.91 10.90 4.42
N SER A 38 5.16 10.43 4.34
CA SER A 38 6.27 11.24 3.86
C SER A 38 6.23 11.46 2.33
N PRO A 39 6.92 12.51 1.82
CA PRO A 39 7.12 12.70 0.38
C PRO A 39 7.87 11.56 -0.33
N TYR A 40 8.50 10.65 0.42
CA TYR A 40 9.20 9.49 -0.14
C TYR A 40 8.24 8.33 -0.46
N ASN A 41 6.99 8.38 0.02
CA ASN A 41 6.03 7.32 -0.26
C ASN A 41 5.36 7.49 -1.63
N ILE A 42 5.74 6.61 -2.56
CA ILE A 42 5.14 6.50 -3.89
C ILE A 42 4.16 5.31 -4.03
N ALA A 43 3.64 4.74 -2.92
CA ALA A 43 2.73 3.58 -2.96
C ALA A 43 1.41 3.87 -3.70
N PHE A 44 0.91 5.10 -3.66
CA PHE A 44 -0.31 5.49 -4.39
C PHE A 44 -0.08 5.57 -5.90
N GLU A 45 1.04 6.14 -6.36
CA GLU A 45 1.43 6.11 -7.78
C GLU A 45 1.64 4.66 -8.25
N GLN A 46 2.29 3.83 -7.43
CA GLN A 46 2.43 2.39 -7.71
C GLN A 46 1.06 1.70 -7.85
N ALA A 47 0.09 2.04 -7.00
CA ALA A 47 -1.26 1.48 -7.04
C ALA A 47 -2.03 1.90 -8.30
N GLU A 48 -1.95 3.17 -8.69
CA GLU A 48 -2.52 3.68 -9.95
C GLU A 48 -1.92 2.96 -11.17
N ASN A 49 -0.60 2.78 -11.16
CA ASN A 49 0.14 2.10 -12.22
C ASN A 49 -0.25 0.63 -12.42
N ARG A 50 -0.98 0.00 -11.48
CA ARG A 50 -1.58 -1.32 -11.71
C ARG A 50 -2.55 -1.30 -12.90
N MET A 51 -3.38 -0.27 -13.03
CA MET A 51 -4.32 -0.17 -14.15
C MET A 51 -3.58 0.01 -15.48
N HIS A 52 -2.58 0.89 -15.51
CA HIS A 52 -1.80 1.17 -16.71
C HIS A 52 -1.02 -0.05 -17.21
N THR A 53 -0.35 -0.77 -16.30
CA THR A 53 0.42 -1.96 -16.65
C THR A 53 -0.48 -3.14 -17.06
N ILE A 54 -1.62 -3.34 -16.39
CA ILE A 54 -2.62 -4.33 -16.82
C ILE A 54 -3.15 -3.98 -18.21
N LYS A 55 -3.44 -2.71 -18.49
CA LYS A 55 -3.87 -2.26 -19.82
C LYS A 55 -2.80 -2.57 -20.88
N ALA A 56 -1.53 -2.29 -20.60
CA ALA A 56 -0.43 -2.59 -21.51
C ALA A 56 -0.33 -4.09 -21.81
N ILE A 57 -0.50 -4.95 -20.78
CA ILE A 57 -0.55 -6.41 -20.95
C ILE A 57 -1.72 -6.80 -21.86
N LEU A 58 -2.93 -6.28 -21.61
CA LEU A 58 -4.11 -6.60 -22.42
C LEU A 58 -3.93 -6.18 -23.88
N VAL A 59 -3.43 -4.97 -24.13
CA VAL A 59 -3.15 -4.50 -25.50
C VAL A 59 -2.11 -5.39 -26.17
N SER A 60 -1.00 -5.69 -25.49
CA SER A 60 0.10 -6.47 -26.08
C SER A 60 -0.25 -7.94 -26.36
N THR A 61 -1.29 -8.46 -25.71
CA THR A 61 -1.64 -9.89 -25.78
C THR A 61 -2.93 -10.17 -26.52
N LEU A 62 -3.84 -9.19 -26.62
CA LEU A 62 -5.20 -9.40 -27.16
C LEU A 62 -5.57 -8.42 -28.27
N ALA A 63 -4.86 -7.31 -28.45
CA ALA A 63 -5.18 -6.40 -29.55
C ALA A 63 -4.64 -6.97 -30.87
N ASP A 64 -5.50 -6.99 -31.89
CA ASP A 64 -5.14 -7.34 -33.27
C ASP A 64 -4.64 -6.06 -33.95
N ILE A 65 -3.33 -5.78 -33.79
CA ILE A 65 -2.63 -4.59 -34.33
C ILE A 65 -1.69 -5.02 -35.45
#